data_AF-J3BTH1-F1
#
_entry.id   AF-J3BTH1-F1
#
_cell.length_a   1.000
_cell.length_b   1.000
_cell.length_c   1.000
_cell.angle_alpha   90.00
_cell.angle_beta   90.00
_cell.angle_gamma   90.00
#
_symmetry.space_group_name_H-M   'P 1'
#
loop_
_entity.id
_entity.type
_entity.pdbx_description
1 polymer ?
#
loop_
_entity_poly.entity_id
_entity_poly.type
_entity_poly.pdbx_seq_one_letter_code
_entity_poly.pdbx_strand_id
1 'polypeptide(L)'
;MAKNVVILFDGTSNEISADRTNVLRLFGTLKRSDEQIVYYDPGIGTFGATNAWSRLLRKSYEIFGLATGWGLDQNVKEAYRFLVENYDRGPPDADGRHPDRDRIYIFGFSRGAYSARVLAGFIHAFGLTSRYHLNLLDYAYRTYKGIPAQEEQLGGAAEDGGEDAPSAFAAMRLYERTLRNDRPPIKLLGLFDTVASVIEAGKWHPQFKTHPFTRKNPSVEWVRHAVAIDERRTMFQPDLWMPDQEYWGRPFRPKVPAKQNFEEVWFAGVHGDIGGGYPEAQSGAVKIPLAWMIKETKPAGLLYRSRTVNDIVLGKSGKKYVPLDATVPLHDSMSVGWKILEYIPRRVPENSWRKHGSRSAIYFPLSDRRFIPDDALIHISVKERKDASSYDPPNLPANPHFVP
;
A
#
# COMPACT_ATOMS: atom_id res chain seq x y z
N MET A 1 5.11 29.04 0.75
CA MET A 1 4.75 28.27 -0.46
C MET A 1 4.51 26.84 -0.03
N ALA A 2 3.43 26.22 -0.50
CA ALA A 2 3.14 24.82 -0.22
C ALA A 2 4.27 23.90 -0.71
N LYS A 3 4.67 22.93 0.12
CA LYS A 3 5.62 21.88 -0.25
C LYS A 3 4.94 20.51 -0.36
N ASN A 4 5.63 19.59 -1.02
CA ASN A 4 5.27 18.18 -1.05
C ASN A 4 5.93 17.46 0.15
N VAL A 5 5.14 16.68 0.89
CA VAL A 5 5.62 15.78 1.96
C VAL A 5 5.37 14.35 1.51
N VAL A 6 6.45 13.64 1.18
CA VAL A 6 6.39 12.28 0.60
C VAL A 6 6.81 11.25 1.65
N ILE A 7 5.94 10.28 1.91
CA ILE A 7 6.18 9.16 2.80
C ILE A 7 6.33 7.89 1.96
N LEU A 8 7.42 7.15 2.15
CA LEU A 8 7.70 5.91 1.43
C LEU A 8 7.85 4.77 2.43
N PHE A 9 6.95 3.79 2.37
CA PHE A 9 7.04 2.55 3.15
C PHE A 9 7.52 1.40 2.28
N ASP A 10 8.75 0.96 2.48
CA ASP A 10 9.24 -0.18 1.74
C ASP A 10 8.62 -1.50 2.24
N GLY A 11 8.66 -2.52 1.38
CA GLY A 11 8.40 -3.89 1.78
C GLY A 11 9.48 -4.42 2.71
N THR A 12 9.27 -5.60 3.26
CA THR A 12 10.21 -6.24 4.18
C THR A 12 11.47 -6.68 3.42
N SER A 13 12.49 -5.85 3.44
CA SER A 13 13.81 -6.19 2.91
C SER A 13 14.84 -6.13 4.03
N ASN A 14 15.53 -7.25 4.26
CA ASN A 14 16.52 -7.35 5.33
C ASN A 14 17.85 -6.67 4.99
N GLU A 15 18.10 -6.24 3.75
CA GLU A 15 19.38 -5.62 3.37
C GLU A 15 19.21 -4.57 2.27
N ILE A 16 19.59 -3.32 2.58
CA ILE A 16 19.63 -2.17 1.64
C ILE A 16 20.70 -2.34 0.53
N SER A 17 21.53 -3.39 0.59
CA SER A 17 22.82 -3.44 -0.12
C SER A 17 22.85 -4.20 -1.45
N ALA A 18 21.85 -5.03 -1.83
CA ALA A 18 21.93 -5.82 -3.07
C ALA A 18 20.70 -5.71 -3.98
N ASP A 19 19.51 -5.98 -3.46
CA ASP A 19 18.30 -6.15 -4.26
C ASP A 19 17.30 -5.03 -4.01
N ARG A 20 17.23 -4.07 -4.94
CA ARG A 20 16.45 -2.85 -4.76
C ARG A 20 14.96 -3.10 -4.99
N THR A 21 14.13 -2.59 -4.10
CA THR A 21 12.69 -2.47 -4.31
C THR A 21 12.37 -1.28 -5.22
N ASN A 22 11.17 -1.27 -5.77
CA ASN A 22 10.66 -0.14 -6.53
C ASN A 22 10.39 1.08 -5.63
N VAL A 23 10.15 0.90 -4.33
CA VAL A 23 10.08 2.01 -3.37
C VAL A 23 11.46 2.65 -3.18
N LEU A 24 12.52 1.85 -3.03
CA LEU A 24 13.90 2.37 -2.93
C LEU A 24 14.37 3.01 -4.25
N ARG A 25 14.02 2.44 -5.41
CA ARG A 25 14.25 3.07 -6.71
C ARG A 25 13.50 4.40 -6.82
N LEU A 26 12.22 4.43 -6.45
CA LEU A 26 11.40 5.64 -6.41
C LEU A 26 12.04 6.71 -5.51
N PHE A 27 12.45 6.35 -4.31
CA PHE A 27 13.18 7.23 -3.40
C PHE A 27 14.38 7.90 -4.09
N GLY A 28 15.18 7.13 -4.83
CA GLY A 28 16.31 7.64 -5.59
C GLY A 28 15.93 8.62 -6.71
N THR A 29 14.76 8.45 -7.31
CA THR A 29 14.27 9.30 -8.42
C THR A 29 13.64 10.62 -7.98
N LEU A 30 13.20 10.75 -6.73
CA LEU A 30 12.53 11.96 -6.25
C LEU A 30 13.50 13.14 -6.09
N LYS A 31 13.05 14.34 -6.48
CA LYS A 31 13.74 15.60 -6.12
C LYS A 31 13.58 15.79 -4.60
N ARG A 32 14.67 16.17 -3.92
CA ARG A 32 14.68 16.49 -2.48
C ARG A 32 15.17 17.93 -2.35
N SER A 33 14.32 18.78 -1.81
CA SER A 33 14.50 20.23 -1.67
C SER A 33 13.46 20.77 -0.69
N ASP A 34 13.49 22.07 -0.42
CA ASP A 34 12.49 22.71 0.47
C ASP A 34 11.05 22.60 -0.10
N GLU A 35 10.91 22.49 -1.42
CA GLU A 35 9.63 22.23 -2.12
C GLU A 35 9.14 20.77 -2.01
N GLN A 36 10.02 19.83 -1.66
CA GLN A 36 9.68 18.40 -1.57
C GLN A 36 10.61 17.66 -0.62
N ILE A 37 10.07 17.29 0.54
CA ILE A 37 10.75 16.46 1.52
C ILE A 37 10.29 15.01 1.40
N VAL A 38 11.18 14.08 1.69
CA VAL A 38 10.93 12.64 1.49
C VAL A 38 11.39 11.85 2.71
N TYR A 39 10.44 11.18 3.35
CA TYR A 39 10.66 10.20 4.40
C TYR A 39 10.68 8.79 3.79
N TYR A 40 11.65 7.97 4.19
CA TYR A 40 11.78 6.59 3.74
C TYR A 40 11.90 5.65 4.94
N ASP A 41 10.96 4.72 5.03
CA ASP A 41 10.96 3.63 5.98
C ASP A 41 11.41 2.34 5.25
N PRO A 42 12.48 1.66 5.70
CA PRO A 42 13.00 0.46 5.05
C PRO A 42 12.13 -0.79 5.27
N GLY A 43 11.01 -0.68 5.99
CA GLY A 43 10.18 -1.81 6.39
C GLY A 43 10.68 -2.51 7.67
N ILE A 44 9.96 -3.55 8.07
CA ILE A 44 10.24 -4.30 9.30
C ILE A 44 11.52 -5.14 9.13
N GLY A 45 12.53 -4.90 9.96
CA GLY A 45 13.68 -5.79 10.12
C GLY A 45 13.38 -6.95 11.09
N THR A 46 13.74 -8.18 10.72
CA THR A 46 13.61 -9.36 11.59
C THR A 46 14.52 -9.26 12.82
N PHE A 47 13.94 -9.12 14.01
CA PHE A 47 14.64 -9.48 15.25
C PHE A 47 14.81 -11.00 15.30
N GLY A 48 16.04 -11.44 15.57
CA GLY A 48 16.46 -12.83 15.48
C GLY A 48 15.76 -13.73 16.51
N ALA A 49 15.18 -14.82 16.01
CA ALA A 49 14.95 -16.02 16.79
C ALA A 49 15.98 -17.07 16.34
N THR A 50 17.03 -17.22 17.14
CA THR A 50 17.93 -18.36 17.07
C THR A 50 17.13 -19.61 17.41
N ASN A 51 17.01 -20.56 16.47
CA ASN A 51 17.03 -22.01 16.72
C ASN A 51 16.93 -22.80 15.40
N ALA A 52 17.61 -23.95 15.38
CA ALA A 52 18.13 -24.64 14.20
C ALA A 52 17.07 -25.38 13.33
N TRP A 53 16.58 -24.74 12.27
CA TRP A 53 15.90 -25.38 11.12
C TRP A 53 16.34 -24.74 9.79
N SER A 54 16.32 -25.52 8.69
CA SER A 54 17.09 -25.27 7.46
C SER A 54 16.92 -23.87 6.84
N ARG A 55 18.02 -23.34 6.29
CA ARG A 55 18.15 -21.97 5.72
C ARG A 55 17.10 -21.65 4.64
N LEU A 56 16.65 -22.66 3.89
CA LEU A 56 15.64 -22.53 2.82
C LEU A 56 14.22 -22.34 3.39
N LEU A 57 13.88 -23.07 4.46
CA LEU A 57 12.63 -22.89 5.19
C LEU A 57 12.66 -21.56 5.97
N ARG A 58 13.81 -21.18 6.54
CA ARG A 58 14.00 -19.92 7.28
C ARG A 58 13.64 -18.68 6.46
N LYS A 59 14.12 -18.54 5.22
CA LYS A 59 13.79 -17.37 4.37
C LYS A 59 12.28 -17.30 4.03
N SER A 60 11.62 -18.45 3.93
CA SER A 60 10.17 -18.56 3.66
C SER A 60 9.34 -18.24 4.91
N TYR A 61 9.77 -18.76 6.07
CA TYR A 61 9.16 -18.56 7.38
C TYR A 61 9.51 -17.21 8.01
N GLU A 62 10.63 -16.56 7.72
CA GLU A 62 10.96 -15.21 8.23
C GLU A 62 10.04 -14.16 7.59
N ILE A 63 9.76 -14.29 6.29
CA ILE A 63 8.80 -13.44 5.58
C ILE A 63 7.40 -13.55 6.21
N PHE A 64 7.02 -14.74 6.67
CA PHE A 64 5.70 -15.06 7.25
C PHE A 64 5.63 -14.93 8.79
N GLY A 65 6.72 -15.23 9.50
CA GLY A 65 6.85 -15.36 10.96
C GLY A 65 7.01 -14.02 11.67
N LEU A 66 7.06 -12.93 10.91
CA LEU A 66 6.93 -11.54 11.34
C LEU A 66 5.48 -11.19 11.77
N ALA A 67 4.73 -12.15 12.30
CA ALA A 67 3.33 -12.04 12.69
C ALA A 67 3.17 -11.35 14.07
N THR A 68 3.74 -10.17 14.23
CA THR A 68 3.36 -9.24 15.30
C THR A 68 3.07 -7.88 14.67
N GLY A 69 1.82 -7.40 14.78
CA GLY A 69 1.41 -6.06 14.30
C GLY A 69 2.21 -4.90 14.89
N TRP A 70 3.05 -5.18 15.90
CA TRP A 70 3.90 -4.22 16.60
C TRP A 70 4.90 -3.49 15.69
N GLY A 71 5.51 -4.16 14.71
CA GLY A 71 6.45 -3.51 13.77
C GLY A 71 5.75 -2.54 12.82
N LEU A 72 4.57 -2.91 12.32
CA LEU A 72 3.77 -2.04 11.46
C LEU A 72 3.29 -0.80 12.22
N ASP A 73 2.78 -1.00 13.44
CA ASP A 73 2.30 0.09 14.29
C ASP A 73 3.39 1.14 14.54
N GLN A 74 4.63 0.70 14.76
CA GLN A 74 5.74 1.61 14.96
C GLN A 74 6.05 2.41 13.69
N ASN A 75 6.15 1.76 12.53
CA ASN A 75 6.46 2.45 11.27
C ASN A 75 5.38 3.49 10.92
N VAL A 76 4.10 3.17 11.12
CA VAL A 76 2.99 4.10 10.91
C VAL A 76 3.08 5.29 11.88
N LYS A 77 3.36 5.05 13.17
CA LYS A 77 3.51 6.12 14.17
C LYS A 77 4.71 7.02 13.87
N GLU A 78 5.86 6.47 13.47
CA GLU A 78 7.04 7.29 13.13
C GLU A 78 6.78 8.15 11.89
N ALA A 79 6.17 7.59 10.84
CA ALA A 79 5.77 8.39 9.68
C ALA A 79 4.74 9.47 10.04
N TYR A 80 3.80 9.16 10.94
CA TYR A 80 2.84 10.14 11.46
C TYR A 80 3.54 11.26 12.27
N ARG A 81 4.53 10.94 13.11
CA ARG A 81 5.34 11.95 13.80
C ARG A 81 6.07 12.85 12.81
N PHE A 82 6.70 12.25 11.80
CA PHE A 82 7.34 13.00 10.73
C PHE A 82 6.36 13.96 10.03
N LEU A 83 5.14 13.52 9.74
CA LEU A 83 4.09 14.40 9.21
C LEU A 83 3.77 15.55 10.17
N VAL A 84 3.49 15.27 11.45
CA VAL A 84 3.18 16.31 12.45
C VAL A 84 4.30 17.36 12.58
N GLU A 85 5.56 16.93 12.48
CA GLU A 85 6.71 17.82 12.64
C GLU A 85 7.03 18.65 11.40
N ASN A 86 6.64 18.19 10.21
CA ASN A 86 7.06 18.79 8.95
C ASN A 86 5.91 19.34 8.09
N TYR A 87 4.66 18.98 8.39
CA TYR A 87 3.49 19.42 7.65
C TYR A 87 3.06 20.83 8.07
N ASP A 88 2.91 21.73 7.09
CA ASP A 88 2.31 23.04 7.29
C ASP A 88 0.98 23.14 6.54
N ARG A 89 -0.10 23.44 7.28
CA ARG A 89 -1.41 23.71 6.67
C ARG A 89 -1.50 25.11 6.05
N GLY A 90 -0.54 25.99 6.30
CA GLY A 90 -0.56 27.38 5.87
C GLY A 90 -1.66 28.20 6.55
N PRO A 91 -1.68 29.52 6.33
CA PRO A 91 -2.74 30.39 6.85
C PRO A 91 -4.09 30.06 6.19
N PRO A 92 -5.21 30.20 6.92
CA PRO A 92 -6.53 30.14 6.30
C PRO A 92 -6.81 31.40 5.47
N ASP A 93 -7.54 31.26 4.38
CA ASP A 93 -8.15 32.36 3.64
C ASP A 93 -9.44 32.86 4.32
N ALA A 94 -10.11 33.84 3.70
CA ALA A 94 -11.34 34.43 4.24
C ALA A 94 -12.50 33.42 4.40
N ASP A 95 -12.47 32.31 3.66
CA ASP A 95 -13.45 31.23 3.72
C ASP A 95 -13.01 30.09 4.68
N GLY A 96 -11.90 30.26 5.40
CA GLY A 96 -11.33 29.24 6.27
C GLY A 96 -10.66 28.08 5.51
N ARG A 97 -10.38 28.24 4.22
CA ARG A 97 -9.67 27.24 3.41
C ARG A 97 -8.18 27.47 3.50
N HIS A 98 -7.41 26.44 3.18
CA HIS A 98 -5.96 26.47 3.28
C HIS A 98 -5.34 26.29 1.88
N PRO A 99 -5.29 27.35 1.04
CA PRO A 99 -4.85 27.25 -0.36
C PRO A 99 -3.37 26.89 -0.50
N ASP A 100 -2.54 27.34 0.45
CA ASP A 100 -1.10 27.11 0.47
C ASP A 100 -0.68 25.92 1.34
N ARG A 101 -1.62 24.99 1.62
CA ARG A 101 -1.31 23.82 2.44
C ARG A 101 -0.37 22.86 1.73
N ASP A 102 0.49 22.22 2.52
CA ASP A 102 1.36 21.17 2.03
C ASP A 102 0.58 19.96 1.49
N ARG A 103 1.17 19.25 0.53
CA ARG A 103 0.55 18.09 -0.12
C ARG A 103 1.18 16.80 0.37
N ILE A 104 0.36 15.88 0.87
CA ILE A 104 0.80 14.58 1.40
C ILE A 104 0.74 13.53 0.30
N TYR A 105 1.87 12.86 0.03
CA TYR A 105 1.97 11.72 -0.87
C TYR A 105 2.47 10.53 -0.06
N ILE A 106 1.79 9.40 -0.17
CA ILE A 106 2.14 8.18 0.58
C ILE A 106 2.32 7.06 -0.42
N PHE A 107 3.45 6.36 -0.35
CA PHE A 107 3.71 5.20 -1.17
C PHE A 107 4.03 4.00 -0.31
N GLY A 108 3.77 2.81 -0.84
CA GLY A 108 4.41 1.63 -0.28
C GLY A 108 4.33 0.39 -1.15
N PHE A 109 5.09 -0.62 -0.76
CA PHE A 109 5.11 -1.94 -1.37
C PHE A 109 4.72 -3.02 -0.36
N SER A 110 3.89 -3.99 -0.75
CA SER A 110 3.60 -5.16 0.07
C SER A 110 2.94 -4.77 1.40
N ARG A 111 3.54 -5.16 2.53
CA ARG A 111 3.15 -4.69 3.88
C ARG A 111 3.40 -3.20 4.09
N GLY A 112 4.39 -2.61 3.42
CA GLY A 112 4.59 -1.17 3.38
C GLY A 112 3.42 -0.47 2.68
N ALA A 113 2.86 -1.06 1.62
CA ALA A 113 1.65 -0.53 0.98
C ALA A 113 0.43 -0.59 1.91
N TYR A 114 0.33 -1.64 2.73
CA TYR A 114 -0.69 -1.72 3.77
C TYR A 114 -0.43 -0.67 4.87
N SER A 115 0.82 -0.44 5.29
CA SER A 115 1.19 0.63 6.23
C SER A 115 0.85 2.02 5.69
N ALA A 116 1.04 2.25 4.38
CA ALA A 116 0.63 3.47 3.69
C ALA A 116 -0.88 3.70 3.80
N ARG A 117 -1.68 2.66 3.57
CA ARG A 117 -3.15 2.68 3.74
C ARG A 117 -3.55 2.94 5.20
N VAL A 118 -2.88 2.30 6.16
CA VAL A 118 -3.15 2.48 7.59
C VAL A 118 -2.84 3.92 8.02
N LEU A 119 -1.72 4.49 7.57
CA LEU A 119 -1.38 5.90 7.81
C LEU A 119 -2.45 6.82 7.22
N ALA A 120 -2.86 6.60 5.97
CA ALA A 120 -3.92 7.37 5.33
C ALA A 120 -5.25 7.29 6.09
N GLY A 121 -5.62 6.09 6.55
CA GLY A 121 -6.81 5.86 7.37
C GLY A 121 -6.73 6.53 8.74
N PHE A 122 -5.55 6.53 9.36
CA PHE A 122 -5.34 7.20 10.64
C PHE A 122 -5.43 8.72 10.51
N ILE A 123 -4.84 9.30 9.46
CA ILE A 123 -4.99 10.72 9.13
C ILE A 123 -6.47 11.05 8.86
N HIS A 124 -7.20 10.19 8.15
CA HIS A 124 -8.63 10.39 7.92
C HIS A 124 -9.43 10.34 9.22
N ALA A 125 -9.09 9.46 10.16
CA ALA A 125 -9.85 9.27 11.38
C ALA A 125 -9.53 10.33 12.46
N PHE A 126 -8.24 10.58 12.71
CA PHE A 126 -7.73 11.42 13.80
C PHE A 126 -7.33 12.82 13.37
N GLY A 127 -6.96 13.02 12.10
CA GLY A 127 -6.25 14.21 11.63
C GLY A 127 -4.77 14.22 12.05
N LEU A 128 -4.06 15.30 11.70
CA LEU A 128 -2.74 15.66 12.20
C LEU A 128 -2.89 16.53 13.45
N THR A 129 -2.29 16.08 14.54
CA THR A 129 -2.27 16.79 15.81
C THR A 129 -1.11 17.77 15.91
N SER A 130 -1.12 18.61 16.94
CA SER A 130 0.00 19.49 17.24
C SER A 130 1.20 18.69 17.74
N ARG A 131 2.43 19.14 17.41
CA ARG A 131 3.68 18.56 17.93
C ARG A 131 3.71 18.45 19.47
N TYR A 132 2.97 19.31 20.17
CA TYR A 132 2.86 19.31 21.62
C TYR A 132 2.00 18.17 22.18
N HIS A 133 1.22 17.48 21.34
CA HIS A 133 0.32 16.40 21.73
C HIS A 133 0.81 15.02 21.24
N LEU A 134 2.04 14.92 20.73
CA LEU A 134 2.60 13.65 20.25
C LEU A 134 2.72 12.59 21.35
N ASN A 135 2.72 12.99 22.62
CA ASN A 135 2.64 12.08 23.77
C ASN A 135 1.31 11.28 23.82
N LEU A 136 0.26 11.75 23.15
CA LEU A 136 -1.04 11.06 23.07
C LEU A 136 -1.14 10.12 21.86
N LEU A 137 -0.12 10.06 21.01
CA LEU A 137 -0.15 9.30 19.75
C LEU A 137 -0.48 7.82 19.97
N ASP A 138 0.12 7.17 20.96
CA ASP A 138 -0.12 5.75 21.23
C ASP A 138 -1.57 5.48 21.66
N TYR A 139 -2.17 6.39 22.43
CA TYR A 139 -3.58 6.31 22.84
C TYR A 139 -4.51 6.49 21.65
N ALA A 140 -4.30 7.56 20.87
CA ALA A 140 -5.09 7.84 19.68
C ALA A 140 -5.02 6.68 18.68
N TYR A 141 -3.81 6.18 18.41
CA TYR A 141 -3.60 5.08 17.47
C TYR A 141 -4.26 3.78 17.96
N ARG A 142 -4.19 3.47 19.26
CA ARG A 142 -4.91 2.32 19.85
C ARG A 142 -6.43 2.46 19.68
N THR A 143 -6.99 3.64 19.89
CA THR A 143 -8.41 3.92 19.67
C THR A 143 -8.80 3.75 18.20
N TYR A 144 -7.96 4.22 17.27
CA TYR A 144 -8.16 4.04 15.84
C TYR A 144 -8.25 2.57 15.45
N LYS A 145 -7.32 1.74 15.93
CA LYS A 145 -7.37 0.29 15.70
C LYS A 145 -8.61 -0.36 16.33
N GLY A 146 -9.24 0.28 17.30
CA GLY A 146 -10.44 -0.18 17.98
C GLY A 146 -11.74 -0.01 17.17
N ILE A 147 -11.75 0.83 16.13
CA ILE A 147 -12.95 1.14 15.34
C ILE A 147 -13.47 -0.12 14.62
N PRO A 148 -14.71 -0.57 14.90
CA PRO A 148 -15.34 -1.68 14.18
C PRO A 148 -15.66 -1.34 12.72
N ALA A 149 -15.61 -2.35 11.84
CA ALA A 149 -15.93 -2.19 10.42
C ALA A 149 -17.37 -1.69 10.14
N GLN A 150 -18.32 -1.95 11.05
CA GLN A 150 -19.69 -1.44 10.94
C GLN A 150 -19.77 0.08 11.17
N GLU A 151 -18.99 0.62 12.10
CA GLU A 151 -18.91 2.06 12.37
C GLU A 151 -18.20 2.81 11.23
N GLU A 152 -17.26 2.16 10.54
CA GLU A 152 -16.62 2.67 9.33
C GLU A 152 -17.64 2.93 8.21
N GLN A 153 -18.56 1.99 7.97
CA GLN A 153 -19.55 2.08 6.89
C GLN A 153 -20.56 3.21 7.07
N LEU A 154 -20.90 3.54 8.32
CA LEU A 154 -21.81 4.64 8.66
C LEU A 154 -21.15 6.01 8.50
N GLY A 155 -19.85 6.08 8.18
CA GLY A 155 -19.14 7.35 7.96
C GLY A 155 -19.14 8.28 9.16
N GLY A 156 -19.45 7.77 10.35
CA GLY A 156 -19.64 8.58 11.55
C GLY A 156 -21.01 9.24 11.70
N ALA A 157 -21.99 8.93 10.86
CA ALA A 157 -23.38 9.29 11.06
C ALA A 157 -24.04 8.26 12.00
N ALA A 158 -23.56 8.17 13.23
CA ALA A 158 -24.41 7.64 14.30
C ALA A 158 -25.36 8.78 14.69
N GLU A 159 -26.66 8.58 14.48
CA GLU A 159 -27.69 9.41 15.09
C GLU A 159 -27.44 9.46 16.62
N ASP A 160 -27.63 10.63 17.21
CA ASP A 160 -27.72 10.81 18.66
C ASP A 160 -28.76 9.82 19.20
N GLY A 161 -28.30 8.71 19.78
CA GLY A 161 -29.20 7.66 20.24
C GLY A 161 -28.50 6.54 20.98
N GLY A 162 -28.44 6.65 22.31
CA GLY A 162 -28.23 5.52 23.23
C GLY A 162 -27.05 5.68 24.19
N GLU A 163 -27.38 5.82 25.48
CA GLU A 163 -26.45 5.67 26.60
C GLU A 163 -25.94 4.22 26.65
N ASP A 164 -24.75 3.94 26.11
CA ASP A 164 -23.90 2.79 26.51
C ASP A 164 -22.54 2.86 25.78
N ALA A 165 -21.52 3.41 26.46
CA ALA A 165 -20.12 3.59 26.05
C ALA A 165 -19.88 4.29 24.67
N PRO A 166 -19.11 5.41 24.62
CA PRO A 166 -18.83 6.06 23.33
C PRO A 166 -18.09 5.09 22.41
N SER A 167 -18.67 4.86 21.22
CA SER A 167 -18.09 4.03 20.17
C SER A 167 -16.63 4.44 19.88
N ALA A 168 -15.77 3.51 19.45
CA ALA A 168 -14.36 3.83 19.20
C ALA A 168 -14.23 4.95 18.15
N PHE A 169 -15.18 5.03 17.21
CA PHE A 169 -15.29 6.15 16.30
C PHE A 169 -15.69 7.46 16.99
N ALA A 170 -16.67 7.45 17.90
CA ALA A 170 -17.04 8.64 18.68
C ALA A 170 -15.88 9.13 19.55
N ALA A 171 -15.14 8.21 20.18
CA ALA A 171 -13.93 8.53 20.93
C ALA A 171 -12.84 9.16 20.03
N MET A 172 -12.66 8.65 18.81
CA MET A 172 -11.75 9.23 17.83
C MET A 172 -12.15 10.66 17.43
N ARG A 173 -13.44 10.89 17.21
CA ARG A 173 -13.99 12.23 16.91
C ARG A 173 -13.87 13.18 18.10
N LEU A 174 -14.04 12.68 19.31
CA LEU A 174 -13.81 13.47 20.52
C LEU A 174 -12.34 13.92 20.59
N TYR A 175 -11.39 13.00 20.35
CA TYR A 175 -9.98 13.34 20.29
C TYR A 175 -9.69 14.42 19.23
N GLU A 176 -10.16 14.23 18.00
CA GLU A 176 -9.99 15.19 16.91
C GLU A 176 -10.49 16.59 17.31
N ARG A 177 -11.71 16.67 17.87
CA ARG A 177 -12.34 17.94 18.30
C ARG A 177 -11.62 18.58 19.49
N THR A 178 -11.23 17.78 20.48
CA THR A 178 -10.62 18.26 21.73
C THR A 178 -9.22 18.79 21.47
N LEU A 179 -8.43 18.06 20.68
CA LEU A 179 -7.07 18.44 20.32
C LEU A 179 -7.02 19.46 19.17
N ARG A 180 -8.17 19.77 18.56
CA ARG A 180 -8.32 20.65 17.40
C ARG A 180 -7.39 20.24 16.24
N ASN A 181 -7.37 18.94 15.97
CA ASN A 181 -6.52 18.37 14.93
C ASN A 181 -6.94 18.89 13.55
N ASP A 182 -5.96 19.12 12.67
CA ASP A 182 -6.20 19.43 11.27
C ASP A 182 -6.43 18.12 10.51
N ARG A 183 -7.48 17.99 9.70
CA ARG A 183 -7.66 16.80 8.85
C ARG A 183 -7.26 17.11 7.41
N PRO A 184 -5.99 16.90 7.03
CA PRO A 184 -5.52 17.22 5.70
C PRO A 184 -6.15 16.28 4.65
N PRO A 185 -6.45 16.79 3.44
CA PRO A 185 -6.58 15.90 2.29
C PRO A 185 -5.23 15.26 1.97
N ILE A 186 -5.28 14.01 1.51
CA ILE A 186 -4.11 13.25 1.06
C ILE A 186 -4.09 13.35 -0.46
N LYS A 187 -3.01 13.93 -1.01
CA LYS A 187 -2.93 14.18 -2.45
C LYS A 187 -2.87 12.89 -3.23
N LEU A 188 -2.07 11.92 -2.77
CA LEU A 188 -1.85 10.68 -3.50
C LEU A 188 -1.48 9.50 -2.60
N LEU A 189 -2.03 8.33 -2.94
CA LEU A 189 -1.65 7.02 -2.42
C LEU A 189 -1.15 6.11 -3.57
N GLY A 190 0.15 5.81 -3.58
CA GLY A 190 0.80 5.00 -4.62
C GLY A 190 1.25 3.64 -4.10
N LEU A 191 0.67 2.56 -4.60
CA LEU A 191 0.76 1.24 -4.00
C LEU A 191 1.35 0.23 -4.99
N PHE A 192 2.26 -0.60 -4.50
CA PHE A 192 2.75 -1.78 -5.19
C PHE A 192 2.29 -3.03 -4.44
N ASP A 193 1.47 -3.83 -5.10
CA ASP A 193 1.01 -5.17 -4.72
C ASP A 193 0.72 -5.33 -3.22
N THR A 194 -0.30 -4.59 -2.74
CA THR A 194 -0.64 -4.54 -1.32
C THR A 194 -1.01 -5.93 -0.81
N VAL A 195 -0.41 -6.38 0.30
CA VAL A 195 -0.81 -7.61 0.99
C VAL A 195 -1.17 -7.28 2.43
N ALA A 196 -2.41 -7.62 2.82
CA ALA A 196 -2.87 -7.46 4.20
C ALA A 196 -2.37 -8.64 5.03
N SER A 197 -1.36 -8.41 5.87
CA SER A 197 -0.92 -9.41 6.86
C SER A 197 -0.89 -8.78 8.24
N VAL A 198 -2.05 -8.59 8.85
CA VAL A 198 -2.13 -8.36 10.29
C VAL A 198 -2.79 -9.58 10.92
N ILE A 199 -1.94 -10.46 11.43
CA ILE A 199 -2.35 -11.45 12.41
C ILE A 199 -2.11 -10.78 13.77
N GLU A 200 -3.15 -10.23 14.39
CA GLU A 200 -3.05 -9.78 15.78
C GLU A 200 -3.26 -10.99 16.70
N ALA A 201 -2.47 -11.10 17.77
CA ALA A 201 -2.74 -12.07 18.82
C ALA A 201 -4.02 -11.64 19.56
N GLY A 202 -5.15 -12.26 19.22
CA GLY A 202 -6.38 -12.09 19.98
C GLY A 202 -6.27 -12.76 21.36
N LYS A 203 -7.24 -12.49 22.24
CA LYS A 203 -7.26 -12.98 23.63
C LYS A 203 -7.18 -14.52 23.75
N TRP A 204 -7.58 -15.25 22.72
CA TRP A 204 -7.57 -16.72 22.68
C TRP A 204 -7.08 -17.31 21.35
N HIS A 205 -7.23 -16.59 20.23
CA HIS A 205 -6.82 -17.05 18.89
C HIS A 205 -6.26 -15.88 18.06
N PRO A 206 -5.39 -16.15 17.07
CA PRO A 206 -4.95 -15.13 16.12
C PRO A 206 -6.15 -14.59 15.33
N GLN A 207 -6.30 -13.28 15.26
CA GLN A 207 -7.38 -12.61 14.53
C GLN A 207 -6.80 -11.83 13.35
N PHE A 208 -7.43 -12.00 12.19
CA PHE A 208 -7.20 -11.11 11.05
C PHE A 208 -8.01 -9.84 11.29
N LYS A 209 -7.33 -8.73 11.57
CA LYS A 209 -7.99 -7.44 11.76
C LYS A 209 -7.55 -6.47 10.66
N THR A 210 -8.48 -6.10 9.81
CA THR A 210 -8.31 -4.97 8.89
C THR A 210 -8.44 -3.68 9.68
N HIS A 211 -7.51 -2.75 9.45
CA HIS A 211 -7.62 -1.43 10.06
C HIS A 211 -8.67 -0.60 9.29
N PRO A 212 -9.34 0.36 9.96
CA PRO A 212 -10.35 1.20 9.32
C PRO A 212 -9.78 2.00 8.16
N PHE A 213 -10.60 2.30 7.16
CA PHE A 213 -10.27 3.18 6.04
C PHE A 213 -9.06 2.74 5.19
N THR A 214 -8.74 1.44 5.19
CA THR A 214 -7.62 0.87 4.43
C THR A 214 -7.98 0.47 3.01
N ARG A 215 -9.26 0.20 2.72
CA ARG A 215 -9.77 -0.07 1.36
C ARG A 215 -10.65 1.07 0.81
N LYS A 216 -11.18 1.92 1.70
CA LYS A 216 -12.03 3.06 1.39
C LYS A 216 -11.61 4.29 2.19
N ASN A 217 -11.26 5.38 1.53
CA ASN A 217 -10.82 6.59 2.22
C ASN A 217 -11.14 7.86 1.41
N PRO A 218 -12.15 8.65 1.82
CA PRO A 218 -12.57 9.83 1.07
C PRO A 218 -11.63 11.03 1.24
N SER A 219 -10.62 10.94 2.11
CA SER A 219 -9.57 11.96 2.22
C SER A 219 -8.50 11.82 1.13
N VAL A 220 -8.44 10.71 0.39
CA VAL A 220 -7.43 10.49 -0.65
C VAL A 220 -7.96 10.96 -2.00
N GLU A 221 -7.21 11.84 -2.68
CA GLU A 221 -7.59 12.40 -3.98
C GLU A 221 -7.19 11.47 -5.14
N TRP A 222 -5.93 11.00 -5.16
CA TRP A 222 -5.40 10.11 -6.19
C TRP A 222 -4.99 8.77 -5.59
N VAL A 223 -5.37 7.68 -6.25
CA VAL A 223 -4.93 6.33 -5.91
C VAL A 223 -4.37 5.65 -7.16
N ARG A 224 -3.17 5.10 -7.03
CA ARG A 224 -2.52 4.27 -8.06
C ARG A 224 -2.09 2.96 -7.42
N HIS A 225 -2.56 1.83 -7.93
CA HIS A 225 -2.22 0.51 -7.39
C HIS A 225 -1.74 -0.43 -8.51
N ALA A 226 -0.47 -0.82 -8.48
CA ALA A 226 0.07 -1.84 -9.36
C ALA A 226 -0.09 -3.22 -8.71
N VAL A 227 -0.64 -4.21 -9.43
CA VAL A 227 -0.98 -5.54 -8.87
C VAL A 227 -0.37 -6.66 -9.71
N ALA A 228 0.10 -7.72 -9.05
CA ALA A 228 0.75 -8.86 -9.71
C ALA A 228 -0.27 -9.90 -10.23
N ILE A 229 -0.11 -10.34 -11.48
CA ILE A 229 -0.95 -11.37 -12.12
C ILE A 229 -0.52 -12.79 -11.71
N ASP A 230 0.78 -13.06 -11.63
CA ASP A 230 1.34 -14.42 -11.60
C ASP A 230 1.71 -14.90 -10.18
N GLU A 231 1.42 -14.12 -9.15
CA GLU A 231 1.65 -14.52 -7.77
C GLU A 231 0.68 -15.64 -7.35
N ARG A 232 1.24 -16.75 -6.89
CA ARG A 232 0.51 -18.00 -6.56
C ARG A 232 0.67 -18.44 -5.11
N ARG A 233 1.47 -17.73 -4.31
CA ARG A 233 1.52 -17.95 -2.85
C ARG A 233 0.21 -17.42 -2.30
N THR A 234 -0.67 -18.30 -1.85
CA THR A 234 -2.03 -17.94 -1.43
C THR A 234 -2.08 -17.14 -0.13
N MET A 235 -0.94 -16.98 0.55
CA MET A 235 -0.76 -16.04 1.66
C MET A 235 -0.39 -14.61 1.21
N PHE A 236 -0.09 -14.42 -0.08
CA PHE A 236 0.19 -13.13 -0.73
C PHE A 236 -1.01 -12.71 -1.59
N GLN A 237 -2.22 -12.84 -1.05
CA GLN A 237 -3.42 -12.39 -1.75
C GLN A 237 -3.45 -10.86 -1.75
N PRO A 238 -3.78 -10.24 -2.90
CA PRO A 238 -3.73 -8.80 -3.02
C PRO A 238 -4.90 -8.20 -2.24
N ASP A 239 -4.63 -7.13 -1.52
CA ASP A 239 -5.63 -6.31 -0.88
C ASP A 239 -6.05 -5.22 -1.86
N LEU A 240 -7.10 -5.46 -2.65
CA LEU A 240 -7.54 -4.52 -3.70
C LEU A 240 -8.18 -3.27 -3.08
N TRP A 241 -8.10 -2.15 -3.81
CA TRP A 241 -8.79 -0.92 -3.43
C TRP A 241 -10.24 -0.96 -3.93
N MET A 242 -11.20 -0.40 -3.17
CA MET A 242 -12.58 -0.37 -3.66
C MET A 242 -12.75 0.70 -4.76
N PRO A 243 -13.32 0.38 -5.93
CA PRO A 243 -13.53 1.35 -6.99
C PRO A 243 -14.62 2.39 -6.65
N ASP A 244 -14.75 3.41 -7.50
CA ASP A 244 -15.84 4.41 -7.51
C ASP A 244 -16.06 5.20 -6.21
N GLN A 245 -14.96 5.51 -5.50
CA GLN A 245 -15.03 6.29 -4.26
C GLN A 245 -15.19 7.79 -4.50
N GLU A 246 -15.80 8.45 -3.52
CA GLU A 246 -15.86 9.90 -3.42
C GLU A 246 -14.56 10.47 -2.84
N TYR A 247 -14.18 11.66 -3.29
CA TYR A 247 -13.17 12.50 -2.69
C TYR A 247 -13.82 13.74 -2.06
N TRP A 248 -13.59 13.95 -0.76
CA TRP A 248 -14.22 15.05 -0.02
C TRP A 248 -13.38 16.33 -0.04
N GLY A 249 -12.04 16.20 -0.07
CA GLY A 249 -11.09 17.32 -0.02
C GLY A 249 -11.12 18.18 1.25
N ARG A 250 -11.99 17.84 2.21
CA ARG A 250 -12.21 18.55 3.47
C ARG A 250 -12.75 17.59 4.53
N PRO A 251 -12.76 17.98 5.82
CA PRO A 251 -13.12 17.06 6.91
C PRO A 251 -14.55 16.50 6.84
N PHE A 252 -15.46 17.24 6.21
CA PHE A 252 -16.87 16.89 6.06
C PHE A 252 -17.21 16.65 4.58
N ARG A 253 -18.15 15.72 4.34
CA ARG A 253 -18.65 15.41 3.01
C ARG A 253 -19.27 16.67 2.37
N PRO A 254 -18.78 17.13 1.21
CA PRO A 254 -19.37 18.26 0.50
C PRO A 254 -20.72 17.86 -0.11
N LYS A 255 -21.58 18.85 -0.41
CA LYS A 255 -22.89 18.61 -1.06
C LYS A 255 -22.76 17.88 -2.41
N VAL A 256 -21.71 18.22 -3.17
CA VAL A 256 -21.36 17.57 -4.43
C VAL A 256 -19.92 17.07 -4.31
N PRO A 257 -19.70 15.80 -3.93
CA PRO A 257 -18.37 15.24 -3.84
C PRO A 257 -17.77 15.01 -5.23
N ALA A 258 -16.47 15.26 -5.34
CA ALA A 258 -15.73 14.86 -6.53
C ALA A 258 -15.54 13.32 -6.52
N LYS A 259 -15.28 12.72 -7.69
CA LYS A 259 -14.82 11.34 -7.74
C LYS A 259 -13.32 11.28 -7.40
N GLN A 260 -12.91 10.22 -6.72
CA GLN A 260 -11.50 9.91 -6.53
C GLN A 260 -10.85 9.59 -7.89
N ASN A 261 -9.63 10.08 -8.12
CA ASN A 261 -8.84 9.71 -9.29
C ASN A 261 -8.16 8.36 -9.00
N PHE A 262 -8.87 7.27 -9.27
CA PHE A 262 -8.45 5.90 -8.96
C PHE A 262 -8.05 5.14 -10.22
N GLU A 263 -6.88 4.52 -10.20
CA GLU A 263 -6.50 3.48 -11.15
C GLU A 263 -5.78 2.32 -10.45
N GLU A 264 -6.24 1.10 -10.70
CA GLU A 264 -5.61 -0.14 -10.30
C GLU A 264 -5.29 -0.94 -11.56
N VAL A 265 -4.01 -1.24 -11.78
CA VAL A 265 -3.50 -1.82 -13.02
C VAL A 265 -2.72 -3.09 -12.70
N TRP A 266 -3.04 -4.15 -13.44
CA TRP A 266 -2.42 -5.46 -13.29
C TRP A 266 -1.26 -5.66 -14.26
N PHE A 267 -0.17 -6.22 -13.75
CA PHE A 267 1.09 -6.41 -14.47
C PHE A 267 1.53 -7.87 -14.41
N ALA A 268 2.21 -8.32 -15.46
CA ALA A 268 2.80 -9.65 -15.53
C ALA A 268 3.93 -9.79 -14.48
N GLY A 269 4.03 -10.96 -13.87
CA GLY A 269 5.02 -11.29 -12.85
C GLY A 269 4.43 -11.57 -11.47
N VAL A 270 5.31 -12.01 -10.56
CA VAL A 270 4.99 -12.30 -9.16
C VAL A 270 5.10 -11.04 -8.29
N HIS A 271 4.83 -11.14 -6.99
CA HIS A 271 4.88 -10.01 -6.05
C HIS A 271 6.16 -9.16 -6.15
N GLY A 272 7.32 -9.82 -6.28
CA GLY A 272 8.62 -9.15 -6.43
C GLY A 272 8.85 -8.54 -7.82
N ASP A 273 8.13 -8.98 -8.85
CA ASP A 273 8.15 -8.33 -10.16
C ASP A 273 7.39 -6.98 -10.12
N ILE A 274 6.51 -6.79 -9.14
CA ILE A 274 5.78 -5.53 -8.99
C ILE A 274 6.48 -4.56 -8.05
N GLY A 275 6.95 -5.06 -6.91
CA GLY A 275 7.61 -4.24 -5.90
C GLY A 275 9.12 -4.26 -5.91
N GLY A 276 9.76 -5.11 -6.71
CA GLY A 276 11.20 -5.32 -6.71
C GLY A 276 11.70 -6.26 -5.62
N GLY A 277 12.99 -6.15 -5.30
CA GLY A 277 13.70 -7.12 -4.45
C GLY A 277 14.39 -8.24 -5.25
N TYR A 278 14.64 -8.01 -6.54
CA TYR A 278 15.48 -8.86 -7.39
C TYR A 278 16.74 -8.11 -7.85
N PRO A 279 17.80 -8.83 -8.24
CA PRO A 279 19.03 -8.22 -8.76
C PRO A 279 18.78 -7.30 -9.96
N GLU A 280 19.58 -6.24 -10.08
CA GLU A 280 19.39 -5.26 -11.17
C GLU A 280 19.47 -5.89 -12.57
N ALA A 281 20.31 -6.90 -12.77
CA ALA A 281 20.41 -7.62 -14.04
C ALA A 281 19.11 -8.31 -14.48
N GLN A 282 18.20 -8.59 -13.55
CA GLN A 282 16.91 -9.25 -13.78
C GLN A 282 15.73 -8.26 -13.68
N SER A 283 16.02 -6.96 -13.54
CA SER A 283 15.01 -5.96 -13.21
C SER A 283 14.31 -5.32 -14.43
N GLY A 284 14.42 -5.89 -15.63
CA GLY A 284 13.83 -5.34 -16.85
C GLY A 284 12.30 -5.23 -16.77
N ALA A 285 11.62 -6.33 -16.43
CA ALA A 285 10.18 -6.34 -16.18
C ALA A 285 9.81 -5.66 -14.86
N VAL A 286 10.65 -5.81 -13.83
CA VAL A 286 10.45 -5.24 -12.48
C VAL A 286 10.24 -3.73 -12.51
N LYS A 287 10.89 -3.04 -13.45
CA LYS A 287 10.85 -1.57 -13.54
C LYS A 287 9.66 -1.03 -14.33
N ILE A 288 8.88 -1.89 -14.99
CA ILE A 288 7.69 -1.48 -15.75
C ILE A 288 6.61 -0.89 -14.83
N PRO A 289 6.20 -1.54 -13.72
CA PRO A 289 5.27 -0.94 -12.75
C PRO A 289 5.79 0.37 -12.15
N LEU A 290 7.10 0.49 -11.93
CA LEU A 290 7.70 1.74 -11.45
C LEU A 290 7.63 2.85 -12.49
N ALA A 291 7.88 2.55 -13.77
CA ALA A 291 7.77 3.52 -14.85
C ALA A 291 6.33 4.02 -14.99
N TRP A 292 5.34 3.11 -14.92
CA TRP A 292 3.92 3.45 -14.88
C TRP A 292 3.59 4.33 -13.67
N MET A 293 4.01 3.94 -12.46
CA MET A 293 3.77 4.75 -11.24
C MET A 293 4.32 6.18 -11.38
N ILE A 294 5.53 6.35 -11.91
CA ILE A 294 6.12 7.68 -12.11
C ILE A 294 5.34 8.50 -13.14
N LYS A 295 4.93 7.88 -14.25
CA LYS A 295 4.12 8.51 -15.29
C LYS A 295 2.79 9.01 -14.72
N GLU A 296 2.11 8.17 -13.95
CA GLU A 296 0.78 8.45 -13.39
C GLU A 296 0.78 9.46 -12.25
N THR A 297 1.85 9.51 -11.45
CA THR A 297 1.90 10.39 -10.29
C THR A 297 2.57 11.74 -10.56
N LYS A 298 3.27 11.90 -11.70
CA LYS A 298 3.86 13.17 -12.12
C LYS A 298 2.81 14.29 -12.32
N PRO A 299 1.65 14.06 -12.99
CA PRO A 299 0.57 15.05 -13.08
C PRO A 299 -0.01 15.50 -11.73
N ALA A 300 0.10 14.66 -10.68
CA ALA A 300 -0.37 15.01 -9.35
C ALA A 300 0.52 16.05 -8.63
N GLY A 301 1.66 16.44 -9.22
CA GLY A 301 2.56 17.48 -8.72
C GLY A 301 3.83 16.96 -8.04
N LEU A 302 4.11 15.66 -8.14
CA LEU A 302 5.32 15.06 -7.56
C LEU A 302 6.56 15.40 -8.40
N LEU A 303 7.65 15.77 -7.72
CA LEU A 303 8.88 16.25 -8.35
C LEU A 303 9.91 15.14 -8.50
N TYR A 304 10.37 14.91 -9.74
CA TYR A 304 11.35 13.88 -10.09
C TYR A 304 12.65 14.46 -10.64
N ARG A 305 13.75 13.75 -10.43
CA ARG A 305 15.04 13.99 -11.09
C ARG A 305 15.06 13.25 -12.43
N SER A 306 14.78 13.94 -13.52
CA SER A 306 14.69 13.35 -14.87
C SER A 306 15.92 12.51 -15.24
N ARG A 307 17.14 12.97 -14.89
CA ARG A 307 18.38 12.22 -15.11
C ARG A 307 18.37 10.88 -14.38
N THR A 308 17.94 10.86 -13.12
CA THR A 308 17.89 9.65 -12.31
C THR A 308 16.79 8.69 -12.78
N VAL A 309 15.64 9.22 -13.24
CA VAL A 309 14.58 8.40 -13.87
C VAL A 309 15.12 7.73 -15.14
N ASN A 310 15.77 8.50 -16.02
CA ASN A 310 16.34 7.98 -17.26
C ASN A 310 17.40 6.90 -17.00
N ASP A 311 18.17 7.01 -15.92
CA ASP A 311 19.21 6.05 -15.57
C ASP A 311 18.63 4.81 -14.84
N ILE A 312 18.10 4.99 -13.63
CA ILE A 312 17.68 3.88 -12.75
C ILE A 312 16.47 3.13 -13.33
N VAL A 313 15.48 3.85 -13.85
CA VAL A 313 14.18 3.27 -14.26
C VAL A 313 14.24 2.84 -15.71
N LEU A 314 14.62 3.76 -16.61
CA LEU A 314 14.57 3.52 -18.05
C LEU A 314 15.84 2.85 -18.61
N GLY A 315 16.93 2.78 -17.85
CA GLY A 315 18.19 2.16 -18.30
C GLY A 315 18.86 2.86 -19.50
N LYS A 316 18.63 4.17 -19.67
CA LYS A 316 19.08 4.92 -20.87
C LYS A 316 20.49 5.48 -20.79
N SER A 317 21.09 5.57 -19.60
CA SER A 317 22.28 6.43 -19.36
C SER A 317 23.56 5.67 -19.01
N GLY A 318 23.62 4.34 -19.18
CA GLY A 318 24.83 3.54 -18.96
C GLY A 318 24.58 2.04 -18.95
N LYS A 319 25.62 1.24 -18.67
CA LYS A 319 25.53 -0.23 -18.56
C LYS A 319 25.11 -0.74 -17.18
N LYS A 320 24.95 0.15 -16.20
CA LYS A 320 24.72 -0.21 -14.80
C LYS A 320 23.27 -0.67 -14.52
N TYR A 321 22.30 -0.07 -15.20
CA TYR A 321 20.88 -0.34 -15.02
C TYR A 321 20.31 -0.89 -16.32
N VAL A 322 19.59 -2.00 -16.24
CA VAL A 322 19.00 -2.65 -17.43
C VAL A 322 17.87 -1.80 -18.03
N PRO A 323 17.58 -1.83 -19.33
CA PRO A 323 16.39 -1.15 -19.85
C PRO A 323 15.09 -1.82 -19.37
N LEU A 324 13.97 -1.13 -19.54
CA LEU A 324 12.65 -1.74 -19.42
C LEU A 324 12.50 -2.81 -20.50
N ASP A 325 12.02 -3.99 -20.12
CA ASP A 325 11.80 -5.08 -21.06
C ASP A 325 10.65 -5.96 -20.58
N ALA A 326 9.56 -5.97 -21.35
CA ALA A 326 8.37 -6.76 -21.05
C ALA A 326 8.54 -8.25 -21.39
N THR A 327 9.63 -8.64 -22.05
CA THR A 327 9.84 -9.99 -22.60
C THR A 327 10.85 -10.82 -21.81
N VAL A 328 11.64 -10.21 -20.93
CA VAL A 328 12.58 -10.95 -20.05
C VAL A 328 11.87 -12.02 -19.22
N PRO A 329 12.54 -13.14 -18.86
CA PRO A 329 11.94 -14.15 -18.00
C PRO A 329 11.37 -13.57 -16.70
N LEU A 330 10.16 -13.98 -16.34
CA LEU A 330 9.54 -13.64 -15.05
C LEU A 330 10.12 -14.52 -13.94
N HIS A 331 10.05 -14.04 -12.70
CA HIS A 331 10.53 -14.80 -11.55
C HIS A 331 9.45 -15.76 -11.05
N ASP A 332 9.87 -16.88 -10.43
CA ASP A 332 8.96 -17.77 -9.71
C ASP A 332 9.18 -17.60 -8.20
N SER A 333 8.16 -17.11 -7.50
CA SER A 333 8.17 -16.95 -6.04
C SER A 333 7.84 -18.26 -5.30
N MET A 334 7.39 -19.29 -6.01
CA MET A 334 6.94 -20.57 -5.45
C MET A 334 8.11 -21.51 -5.11
N SER A 335 8.88 -21.15 -4.08
CA SER A 335 9.96 -21.99 -3.55
C SER A 335 9.47 -23.36 -3.05
N VAL A 336 10.37 -24.31 -2.83
CA VAL A 336 10.04 -25.63 -2.24
C VAL A 336 9.31 -25.48 -0.90
N GLY A 337 9.73 -24.53 -0.06
CA GLY A 337 9.06 -24.24 1.21
C GLY A 337 7.62 -23.75 1.01
N TRP A 338 7.41 -22.86 0.03
CA TRP A 338 6.06 -22.40 -0.33
C TRP A 338 5.20 -23.54 -0.88
N LYS A 339 5.74 -24.40 -1.74
CA LYS A 339 5.02 -25.58 -2.25
C LYS A 339 4.50 -26.46 -1.12
N ILE A 340 5.29 -26.71 -0.09
CA ILE A 340 4.86 -27.49 1.10
C ILE A 340 3.73 -26.77 1.84
N LEU A 341 3.86 -25.45 2.07
CA LEU A 341 2.82 -24.67 2.75
C LEU A 341 1.49 -24.67 1.96
N GLU A 342 1.54 -24.72 0.63
CA GLU A 342 0.36 -24.77 -0.23
C GLU A 342 -0.45 -26.09 -0.12
N TYR A 343 0.08 -27.11 0.57
CA TYR A 343 -0.68 -28.33 0.95
C TYR A 343 -1.35 -28.24 2.33
N ILE A 344 -1.15 -27.15 3.07
CA ILE A 344 -1.83 -26.94 4.36
C ILE A 344 -3.24 -26.38 4.11
N PRO A 345 -4.31 -27.08 4.54
CA PRO A 345 -5.68 -26.59 4.43
C PRO A 345 -5.85 -25.23 5.11
N ARG A 346 -6.57 -24.32 4.45
CA ARG A 346 -6.91 -23.00 5.01
C ARG A 346 -8.22 -22.49 4.43
N ARG A 347 -8.76 -21.43 5.02
CA ARG A 347 -9.96 -20.75 4.49
C ARG A 347 -9.68 -20.22 3.09
N VAL A 348 -10.68 -20.31 2.22
CA VAL A 348 -10.62 -19.76 0.87
C VAL A 348 -10.46 -18.23 0.95
N PRO A 349 -9.40 -17.65 0.33
CA PRO A 349 -9.24 -16.22 0.30
C PRO A 349 -10.30 -15.56 -0.59
N GLU A 350 -10.62 -14.30 -0.30
CA GLU A 350 -11.56 -13.48 -1.07
C GLU A 350 -11.24 -13.48 -2.57
N ASN A 351 -9.94 -13.37 -2.92
CA ASN A 351 -9.44 -13.31 -4.29
C ASN A 351 -8.96 -14.67 -4.82
N SER A 352 -9.53 -15.78 -4.35
CA SER A 352 -9.28 -17.12 -4.91
C SER A 352 -9.88 -17.25 -6.30
N TRP A 353 -9.04 -17.60 -7.29
CA TRP A 353 -9.49 -17.89 -8.64
C TRP A 353 -10.32 -19.18 -8.70
N ARG A 354 -9.91 -20.26 -8.02
CA ARG A 354 -10.62 -21.56 -8.08
C ARG A 354 -11.93 -21.63 -7.31
N LYS A 355 -12.10 -20.85 -6.23
CA LYS A 355 -13.22 -20.97 -5.28
C LYS A 355 -13.95 -19.65 -5.05
N HIS A 356 -13.86 -18.72 -6.00
CA HIS A 356 -14.45 -17.39 -5.99
C HIS A 356 -15.81 -17.33 -5.24
N GLY A 357 -15.90 -16.47 -4.23
CA GLY A 357 -17.13 -16.25 -3.44
C GLY A 357 -17.39 -17.24 -2.28
N SER A 358 -16.70 -18.38 -2.19
CA SER A 358 -16.94 -19.38 -1.12
C SER A 358 -16.05 -19.15 0.12
N ARG A 359 -16.15 -17.97 0.74
CA ARG A 359 -15.27 -17.52 1.85
C ARG A 359 -15.35 -18.39 3.13
N SER A 360 -16.41 -19.18 3.28
CA SER A 360 -16.59 -20.08 4.43
C SER A 360 -15.95 -21.45 4.24
N ALA A 361 -15.54 -21.81 3.02
CA ALA A 361 -14.96 -23.11 2.73
C ALA A 361 -13.48 -23.18 3.16
N ILE A 362 -13.06 -24.39 3.55
CA ILE A 362 -11.65 -24.76 3.68
C ILE A 362 -11.25 -25.45 2.38
N TYR A 363 -10.08 -25.12 1.85
CA TYR A 363 -9.54 -25.78 0.66
C TYR A 363 -8.04 -26.03 0.81
N PHE A 364 -7.53 -26.90 -0.05
CA PHE A 364 -6.10 -27.01 -0.30
C PHE A 364 -5.69 -25.91 -1.28
N PRO A 365 -4.80 -24.98 -0.88
CA PRO A 365 -4.35 -23.88 -1.72
C PRO A 365 -3.70 -24.28 -3.03
N LEU A 366 -2.89 -25.33 -3.08
CA LEU A 366 -2.32 -25.90 -4.31
C LEU A 366 -1.88 -24.85 -5.35
N SER A 367 -1.18 -23.80 -4.92
CA SER A 367 -0.74 -22.69 -5.79
C SER A 367 -1.89 -22.02 -6.56
N ASP A 368 -3.01 -21.78 -5.88
CA ASP A 368 -4.17 -21.08 -6.45
C ASP A 368 -3.76 -19.70 -6.98
N ARG A 369 -4.44 -19.27 -8.03
CA ARG A 369 -4.19 -17.99 -8.69
C ARG A 369 -5.02 -16.90 -8.05
N ARG A 370 -4.59 -15.66 -8.28
CA ARG A 370 -5.37 -14.48 -7.97
C ARG A 370 -6.53 -14.38 -8.95
N PHE A 371 -7.72 -14.16 -8.41
CA PHE A 371 -8.86 -13.72 -9.18
C PHE A 371 -8.60 -12.30 -9.71
N ILE A 372 -8.79 -12.10 -11.01
CA ILE A 372 -8.70 -10.81 -11.69
C ILE A 372 -10.12 -10.44 -12.13
N PRO A 373 -10.68 -9.30 -11.69
CA PRO A 373 -11.99 -8.84 -12.13
C PRO A 373 -12.08 -8.69 -13.65
N ASP A 374 -13.25 -8.94 -14.23
CA ASP A 374 -13.46 -8.85 -15.69
C ASP A 374 -13.25 -7.43 -16.25
N ASP A 375 -13.48 -6.40 -15.42
CA ASP A 375 -13.28 -4.98 -15.71
C ASP A 375 -11.90 -4.45 -15.30
N ALA A 376 -10.99 -5.33 -14.84
CA ALA A 376 -9.66 -4.93 -14.41
C ALA A 376 -8.83 -4.34 -15.56
N LEU A 377 -8.10 -3.27 -15.25
CA LEU A 377 -7.14 -2.68 -16.19
C LEU A 377 -5.86 -3.52 -16.20
N ILE A 378 -5.42 -3.92 -17.39
CA ILE A 378 -4.20 -4.72 -17.58
C ILE A 378 -3.17 -3.84 -18.29
N HIS A 379 -1.93 -3.79 -17.82
CA HIS A 379 -0.92 -2.96 -18.47
C HIS A 379 -0.54 -3.51 -19.86
N ILE A 380 -0.28 -2.63 -20.84
CA ILE A 380 0.03 -3.00 -22.23
C ILE A 380 1.25 -3.92 -22.37
N SER A 381 2.20 -3.85 -21.42
CA SER A 381 3.34 -4.78 -21.37
C SER A 381 2.93 -6.25 -21.23
N VAL A 382 1.74 -6.53 -20.69
CA VAL A 382 1.19 -7.89 -20.66
C VAL A 382 0.90 -8.36 -22.07
N LYS A 383 0.27 -7.51 -22.91
CA LYS A 383 0.04 -7.81 -24.33
C LYS A 383 1.36 -8.00 -25.07
N GLU A 384 2.32 -7.10 -24.89
CA GLU A 384 3.66 -7.22 -25.50
C GLU A 384 4.31 -8.57 -25.17
N ARG A 385 4.20 -9.03 -23.91
CA ARG A 385 4.69 -10.34 -23.49
C ARG A 385 3.91 -11.50 -24.13
N LYS A 386 2.57 -11.41 -24.20
CA LYS A 386 1.71 -12.42 -24.85
C LYS A 386 2.07 -12.57 -26.33
N ASP A 387 2.35 -11.47 -27.01
CA ASP A 387 2.67 -11.46 -28.44
C ASP A 387 4.11 -12.00 -28.70
N ALA A 388 5.03 -11.80 -27.75
CA ALA A 388 6.43 -12.21 -27.87
C ALA A 388 6.75 -13.61 -27.30
N SER A 389 5.84 -14.25 -26.57
CA SER A 389 6.11 -15.50 -25.85
C SER A 389 4.86 -16.36 -25.66
N SER A 390 5.00 -17.58 -25.13
CA SER A 390 3.87 -18.46 -24.79
C SER A 390 3.17 -18.07 -23.47
N TYR A 391 3.25 -16.80 -23.06
CA TYR A 391 2.67 -16.33 -21.80
C TYR A 391 1.15 -16.22 -21.95
N ASP A 392 0.41 -17.09 -21.26
CA ASP A 392 -1.06 -17.05 -21.26
C ASP A 392 -1.61 -17.51 -19.90
N PRO A 393 -1.64 -16.63 -18.89
CA PRO A 393 -2.20 -16.97 -17.58
C PRO A 393 -3.70 -17.29 -17.69
N PRO A 394 -4.16 -18.43 -17.17
CA PRO A 394 -5.57 -18.82 -17.23
C PRO A 394 -6.50 -17.96 -16.36
N ASN A 395 -5.93 -17.12 -15.48
CA ASN A 395 -6.67 -16.19 -14.63
C ASN A 395 -6.83 -14.80 -15.27
N LEU A 396 -6.39 -14.59 -16.52
CA LEU A 396 -6.72 -13.37 -17.25
C LEU A 396 -8.22 -13.34 -17.62
N PRO A 397 -8.84 -12.15 -17.64
CA PRO A 397 -10.18 -11.97 -18.19
C PRO A 397 -10.25 -12.43 -19.65
N ALA A 398 -11.42 -12.88 -20.09
CA ALA A 398 -11.63 -13.31 -21.48
C ALA A 398 -11.40 -12.16 -22.49
N ASN A 399 -11.74 -10.94 -22.11
CA ASN A 399 -11.53 -9.72 -22.90
C ASN A 399 -10.73 -8.68 -22.08
N PRO A 400 -9.39 -8.82 -21.97
CA PRO A 400 -8.58 -7.91 -21.17
C PRO A 400 -8.62 -6.47 -21.69
N HIS A 401 -8.86 -5.50 -20.80
CA HIS A 401 -8.76 -4.08 -21.12
C HIS A 401 -7.32 -3.60 -20.92
N PHE A 402 -6.59 -3.39 -22.02
CA PHE A 402 -5.18 -2.97 -21.96
C PHE A 402 -5.02 -1.45 -21.84
N VAL A 403 -4.19 -1.00 -20.89
CA VAL A 403 -3.88 0.42 -20.62
C VAL A 403 -2.37 0.73 -20.68
N PRO A 404 -1.97 1.96 -21.04
CA PRO A 404 -0.58 2.31 -21.32
C PRO A 404 0.28 2.74 -20.13
#